data_AF-W0J947-F1
#
_entry.id   AF-W0J947-F1
#
_cell.length_a   1.000
_cell.length_b   1.000
_cell.length_c   1.000
_cell.angle_alpha   90.00
_cell.angle_beta   90.00
_cell.angle_gamma   90.00
#
_symmetry.space_group_name_H-M   'P 1'
#
loop_
_entity.id
_entity.type
_entity.pdbx_description
1 polymer ?
#
loop_
_entity_poly.entity_id
_entity_poly.type
_entity_poly.pdbx_seq_one_letter_code
_entity_poly.pdbx_strand_id
1 'polypeptide(L)'
;MITTRLKNTSCLPLAGFAGFLVASLTAPLHADIVNAVASGEGFTTGTIWGEENPPSSANDYFAGSYRVETPSGTTDYTFGGKSLTLNGSGVLAFRGSGVVTIEDFRFGGTSGQIQNWSNNLARLAGKITVTSYGIINPTNNRTIEISSLIQGTGYLNIRNGTVQLTSANTYSGGTDIVFNSNGNGRLEALADGALGTGKVRLLDSGVSLKLSGGITHDYINDNADLQLHADLAAGAVELSFVGTDIIGRLSLDGGASWITSGTYGSLTSDAQHKLAVFSGDGILQVGAAIPEASASVLIVALGTVCATLGFRRRRCPG
;
A
#
# COMPACT_ATOMS: atom_id res chain seq x y z
N MET A 1 -67.27 9.20 59.67
CA MET A 1 -68.59 9.59 59.14
C MET A 1 -68.35 10.45 57.91
N ILE A 2 -69.09 10.18 56.83
CA ILE A 2 -69.14 10.92 55.54
C ILE A 2 -68.03 10.62 54.52
N THR A 3 -68.35 9.58 53.75
CA THR A 3 -68.17 9.33 52.31
C THR A 3 -68.13 10.57 51.40
N THR A 4 -67.25 10.55 50.39
CA THR A 4 -67.64 10.87 48.99
C THR A 4 -66.65 10.33 47.95
N ARG A 5 -67.25 9.67 46.94
CA ARG A 5 -66.67 9.15 45.69
C ARG A 5 -66.13 10.27 44.79
N LEU A 6 -65.16 9.93 43.94
CA LEU A 6 -65.23 10.27 42.51
C LEU A 6 -64.50 9.23 41.66
N LYS A 7 -65.26 8.65 40.71
CA LYS A 7 -64.80 7.79 39.63
C LYS A 7 -64.04 8.64 38.61
N ASN A 8 -62.96 8.13 38.04
CA ASN A 8 -62.61 8.46 36.67
C ASN A 8 -61.99 7.25 35.97
N THR A 9 -62.81 6.66 35.11
CA THR A 9 -62.45 5.77 34.00
C THR A 9 -61.61 6.54 32.99
N SER A 10 -60.48 5.98 32.56
CA SER A 10 -59.81 6.41 31.33
C SER A 10 -59.13 5.19 30.70
N CYS A 11 -59.79 4.73 29.66
CA CYS A 11 -59.43 3.69 28.71
C CYS A 11 -58.27 4.20 27.83
N LEU A 12 -57.17 3.45 27.70
CA LEU A 12 -56.11 3.67 26.71
C LEU A 12 -55.45 2.32 26.34
N PRO A 13 -54.85 2.19 25.14
CA PRO A 13 -55.22 1.16 24.19
C PRO A 13 -54.20 0.02 24.05
N LEU A 14 -54.73 -1.05 23.46
CA LEU A 14 -54.08 -2.24 22.93
C LEU A 14 -52.76 -1.91 22.19
N ALA A 15 -51.62 -2.28 22.78
CA ALA A 15 -50.33 -2.21 22.11
C ALA A 15 -50.24 -3.32 21.05
N GLY A 16 -50.21 -2.91 19.77
CA GLY A 16 -50.01 -3.79 18.64
C GLY A 16 -48.64 -4.48 18.71
N PHE A 17 -48.68 -5.81 18.66
CA PHE A 17 -47.51 -6.67 18.54
C PHE A 17 -46.91 -6.47 17.14
N ALA A 18 -45.91 -5.59 17.01
CA ALA A 18 -45.09 -5.49 15.82
C ALA A 18 -44.19 -6.73 15.75
N GLY A 19 -44.52 -7.65 14.85
CA GLY A 19 -43.68 -8.80 14.54
C GLY A 19 -42.32 -8.32 14.05
N PHE A 20 -41.30 -8.52 14.89
CA PHE A 20 -39.92 -8.33 14.51
C PHE A 20 -39.56 -9.44 13.52
N LEU A 21 -39.65 -9.15 12.23
CA LEU A 21 -39.08 -10.00 11.19
C LEU A 21 -37.55 -9.93 11.35
N VAL A 22 -36.99 -10.91 12.06
CA VAL A 22 -35.54 -11.11 12.11
C VAL A 22 -35.13 -11.55 10.70
N ALA A 23 -34.74 -10.59 9.86
CA ALA A 23 -33.98 -10.91 8.67
C ALA A 23 -32.67 -11.53 9.17
N SER A 24 -32.59 -12.86 9.10
CA SER A 24 -31.33 -13.56 9.25
C SER A 24 -30.43 -13.08 8.13
N LEU A 25 -29.57 -12.11 8.43
CA LEU A 25 -28.39 -11.83 7.63
C LEU A 25 -27.54 -13.09 7.74
N THR A 26 -27.77 -14.04 6.82
CA THR A 26 -26.77 -15.07 6.55
C THR A 26 -25.54 -14.29 6.13
N ALA A 27 -24.55 -14.20 7.03
CA ALA A 27 -23.23 -13.77 6.65
C ALA A 27 -22.86 -14.56 5.39
N PRO A 28 -22.30 -13.92 4.35
CA PRO A 28 -21.87 -14.66 3.16
C PRO A 28 -21.06 -15.85 3.65
N LEU A 29 -21.47 -17.07 3.25
CA LEU A 29 -20.75 -18.29 3.57
C LEU A 29 -19.28 -17.98 3.29
N HIS A 30 -18.40 -18.17 4.28
CA HIS A 30 -16.98 -17.96 4.05
C HIS A 30 -16.58 -18.75 2.80
N ALA A 31 -15.82 -18.11 1.93
CA ALA A 31 -15.25 -18.77 0.77
C ALA A 31 -14.49 -20.01 1.26
N ASP A 32 -14.70 -21.16 0.61
CA ASP A 32 -13.92 -22.35 0.95
C ASP A 32 -12.45 -22.06 0.69
N ILE A 33 -11.58 -22.56 1.55
CA ILE A 33 -10.13 -22.42 1.40
C ILE A 33 -9.63 -23.57 0.54
N VAL A 34 -9.11 -23.25 -0.64
CA VAL A 34 -8.54 -24.22 -1.58
C VAL A 34 -7.03 -24.09 -1.59
N ASN A 35 -6.35 -25.17 -1.20
CA ASN A 35 -4.89 -25.21 -1.16
C ASN A 35 -4.34 -25.66 -2.52
N ALA A 36 -3.22 -25.06 -2.92
CA ALA A 36 -2.37 -25.62 -3.96
C ALA A 36 -1.81 -26.97 -3.48
N VAL A 37 -1.76 -27.96 -4.38
CA VAL A 37 -1.27 -29.32 -4.11
C VAL A 37 -0.13 -29.75 -5.05
N ALA A 38 0.13 -28.97 -6.11
CA ALA A 38 1.19 -29.21 -7.09
C ALA A 38 1.99 -27.93 -7.39
N SER A 39 3.12 -28.06 -8.09
CA SER A 39 3.96 -26.93 -8.51
C SER A 39 4.25 -26.97 -9.99
N GLY A 40 4.36 -25.79 -10.59
CA GLY A 40 4.80 -25.64 -11.98
C GLY A 40 3.70 -25.69 -13.03
N GLU A 41 2.46 -25.68 -12.57
CA GLU A 41 1.27 -25.66 -13.43
C GLU A 41 0.65 -24.26 -13.46
N GLY A 42 -0.03 -23.94 -14.56
CA GLY A 42 -0.72 -22.67 -14.74
C GLY A 42 -1.93 -22.56 -13.82
N PHE A 43 -2.17 -21.40 -13.18
CA PHE A 43 -3.31 -21.23 -12.28
C PHE A 43 -4.67 -21.36 -12.95
N THR A 44 -4.74 -21.40 -14.29
CA THR A 44 -5.97 -21.59 -15.07
C THR A 44 -6.40 -23.05 -15.16
N THR A 45 -5.57 -24.01 -14.72
CA THR A 45 -5.92 -25.43 -14.67
C THR A 45 -6.43 -25.82 -13.29
N GLY A 46 -7.23 -26.87 -13.22
CA GLY A 46 -7.64 -27.46 -11.93
C GLY A 46 -6.56 -28.31 -11.27
N THR A 47 -5.54 -28.74 -12.03
CA THR A 47 -4.54 -29.72 -11.59
C THR A 47 -3.65 -29.24 -10.45
N ILE A 48 -3.54 -27.92 -10.24
CA ILE A 48 -2.75 -27.35 -9.15
C ILE A 48 -3.54 -27.24 -7.84
N TRP A 49 -4.87 -27.32 -7.88
CA TRP A 49 -5.74 -27.05 -6.74
C TRP A 49 -6.32 -28.34 -6.16
N GLY A 50 -6.47 -28.40 -4.83
CA GLY A 50 -6.96 -29.60 -4.15
C GLY A 50 -8.40 -30.03 -4.53
N GLU A 51 -9.18 -29.13 -5.14
CA GLU A 51 -10.52 -29.42 -5.66
C GLU A 51 -10.53 -29.91 -7.12
N GLU A 52 -9.35 -30.00 -7.75
CA GLU A 52 -9.17 -30.43 -9.16
C GLU A 52 -9.94 -29.58 -10.19
N ASN A 53 -10.42 -28.40 -9.81
CA ASN A 53 -11.14 -27.46 -10.66
C ASN A 53 -10.37 -26.14 -10.79
N PRO A 54 -10.49 -25.43 -11.94
CA PRO A 54 -9.93 -24.08 -12.08
C PRO A 54 -10.46 -23.11 -11.02
N PRO A 55 -9.71 -22.04 -10.70
CA PRO A 55 -10.12 -21.08 -9.70
C PRO A 55 -11.49 -20.46 -9.96
N SER A 56 -12.31 -20.37 -8.91
CA SER A 56 -13.64 -19.77 -8.96
C SER A 56 -13.81 -18.70 -7.89
N SER A 57 -14.66 -17.70 -8.15
CA SER A 57 -14.85 -16.55 -7.27
C SER A 57 -15.54 -16.91 -5.94
N ALA A 58 -15.98 -18.16 -5.79
CA ALA A 58 -16.52 -18.68 -4.54
C ALA A 58 -15.44 -18.99 -3.50
N ASN A 59 -14.17 -19.17 -3.92
CA ASN A 59 -13.12 -19.76 -3.09
C ASN A 59 -11.93 -18.80 -2.87
N ASP A 60 -11.29 -18.93 -1.70
CA ASP A 60 -10.02 -18.30 -1.38
C ASP A 60 -8.89 -19.32 -1.62
N TYR A 61 -7.87 -18.94 -2.41
CA TYR A 61 -6.81 -19.85 -2.81
C TYR A 61 -5.53 -19.58 -2.03
N PHE A 62 -4.84 -20.65 -1.65
CA PHE A 62 -3.64 -20.58 -0.83
C PHE A 62 -2.49 -21.38 -1.43
N ALA A 63 -1.34 -20.73 -1.63
CA ALA A 63 -0.10 -21.36 -2.06
C ALA A 63 0.97 -21.20 -0.97
N GLY A 64 1.12 -22.23 -0.13
CA GLY A 64 2.02 -22.22 1.03
C GLY A 64 3.49 -22.50 0.70
N SER A 65 3.78 -23.59 -0.01
CA SER A 65 5.15 -23.91 -0.47
C SER A 65 5.21 -24.18 -1.97
N TYR A 66 4.09 -24.01 -2.65
CA TYR A 66 3.91 -24.39 -4.04
C TYR A 66 4.14 -23.19 -4.97
N ARG A 67 4.68 -23.47 -6.16
CA ARG A 67 4.79 -22.50 -7.25
C ARG A 67 3.54 -22.58 -8.13
N VAL A 68 2.84 -21.46 -8.20
CA VAL A 68 1.69 -21.20 -9.08
C VAL A 68 2.18 -20.38 -10.27
N GLU A 69 1.96 -20.86 -11.50
CA GLU A 69 2.43 -20.18 -12.71
C GLU A 69 1.30 -19.37 -13.37
N THR A 70 1.60 -18.20 -13.91
CA THR A 70 0.67 -17.48 -14.78
C THR A 70 0.62 -18.16 -16.15
N PRO A 71 -0.44 -17.96 -16.95
CA PRO A 71 -0.39 -18.33 -18.36
C PRO A 71 0.80 -17.68 -19.08
N SER A 72 1.30 -18.35 -20.11
CA SER A 72 2.33 -17.84 -21.02
C SER A 72 1.70 -17.01 -22.15
N GLY A 73 2.52 -16.27 -22.89
CA GLY A 73 2.08 -15.43 -24.00
C GLY A 73 1.78 -13.98 -23.60
N THR A 74 1.00 -13.27 -24.42
CA THR A 74 0.77 -11.82 -24.31
C THR A 74 -0.66 -11.46 -23.92
N THR A 75 -1.54 -12.45 -23.77
CA THR A 75 -2.96 -12.22 -23.43
C THR A 75 -3.09 -11.87 -21.95
N ASP A 76 -3.96 -10.91 -21.64
CA ASP A 76 -4.29 -10.57 -20.26
C ASP A 76 -5.14 -11.67 -19.62
N TYR A 77 -4.95 -11.88 -18.31
CA TYR A 77 -5.65 -12.91 -17.55
C TYR A 77 -6.12 -12.38 -16.21
N THR A 78 -7.36 -12.68 -15.85
CA THR A 78 -7.88 -12.45 -14.50
C THR A 78 -7.89 -13.77 -13.74
N PHE A 79 -7.30 -13.79 -12.55
CA PHE A 79 -7.39 -14.94 -11.66
C PHE A 79 -8.84 -15.13 -11.22
N GLY A 80 -9.40 -16.32 -11.44
CA GLY A 80 -10.82 -16.59 -11.18
C GLY A 80 -11.18 -16.68 -9.70
N GLY A 81 -10.21 -16.90 -8.82
CA GLY A 81 -10.41 -17.01 -7.38
C GLY A 81 -10.70 -15.68 -6.70
N LYS A 82 -11.41 -15.73 -5.57
CA LYS A 82 -11.71 -14.54 -4.77
C LYS A 82 -10.46 -13.87 -4.21
N SER A 83 -9.51 -14.68 -3.74
CA SER A 83 -8.18 -14.22 -3.34
C SER A 83 -7.12 -15.25 -3.66
N LEU A 84 -5.87 -14.80 -3.79
CA LEU A 84 -4.70 -15.67 -3.83
C LEU A 84 -3.75 -15.24 -2.73
N THR A 85 -3.52 -16.13 -1.76
CA THR A 85 -2.58 -15.89 -0.66
C THR A 85 -1.31 -16.68 -0.88
N LEU A 86 -0.16 -16.00 -0.91
CA LEU A 86 1.15 -16.63 -0.79
C LEU A 86 1.61 -16.58 0.67
N ASN A 87 2.04 -17.73 1.19
CA ASN A 87 2.69 -17.86 2.49
C ASN A 87 3.96 -18.71 2.30
N GLY A 88 4.73 -18.97 3.36
CA GLY A 88 5.88 -19.88 3.36
C GLY A 88 6.83 -19.57 2.21
N SER A 89 7.17 -20.59 1.42
CA SER A 89 7.98 -20.46 0.20
C SER A 89 7.13 -20.43 -1.08
N GLY A 90 5.83 -20.13 -0.98
CA GLY A 90 4.93 -20.05 -2.12
C GLY A 90 5.35 -18.98 -3.12
N VAL A 91 5.19 -19.28 -4.41
CA VAL A 91 5.64 -18.40 -5.51
C VAL A 91 4.52 -18.21 -6.51
N LEU A 92 4.24 -16.95 -6.87
CA LEU A 92 3.55 -16.60 -8.11
C LEU A 92 4.60 -16.33 -9.19
N ALA A 93 4.70 -17.21 -10.18
CA ALA A 93 5.71 -17.14 -11.24
C ALA A 93 5.09 -16.70 -12.57
N PHE A 94 5.49 -15.53 -13.05
CA PHE A 94 5.04 -14.99 -14.34
C PHE A 94 5.72 -15.70 -15.51
N ARG A 95 4.92 -16.28 -16.42
CA ARG A 95 5.40 -16.95 -17.65
C ARG A 95 5.13 -16.15 -18.93
N GLY A 96 4.25 -15.17 -18.87
CA GLY A 96 3.86 -14.32 -19.99
C GLY A 96 4.12 -12.84 -19.73
N SER A 97 3.74 -12.02 -20.71
CA SER A 97 3.81 -10.55 -20.65
C SER A 97 2.46 -9.87 -20.65
N GLY A 98 1.36 -10.62 -20.77
CA GLY A 98 0.02 -10.09 -20.56
C GLY A 98 -0.18 -9.66 -19.11
N VAL A 99 -1.12 -8.75 -18.88
CA VAL A 99 -1.47 -8.28 -17.55
C VAL A 99 -2.18 -9.39 -16.80
N VAL A 100 -1.66 -9.77 -15.65
CA VAL A 100 -2.35 -10.65 -14.72
C VAL A 100 -3.06 -9.79 -13.68
N THR A 101 -4.38 -9.92 -13.58
CA THR A 101 -5.19 -9.24 -12.58
C THR A 101 -5.60 -10.21 -11.49
N ILE A 102 -5.29 -9.87 -10.24
CA ILE A 102 -5.77 -10.60 -9.06
C ILE A 102 -6.51 -9.61 -8.17
N GLU A 103 -7.81 -9.83 -7.97
CA GLU A 103 -8.67 -8.89 -7.23
C GLU A 103 -8.19 -8.69 -5.78
N ASP A 104 -7.71 -9.76 -5.13
CA ASP A 104 -7.12 -9.70 -3.80
C ASP A 104 -5.95 -10.68 -3.68
N PHE A 105 -4.76 -10.21 -4.06
CA PHE A 105 -3.52 -10.93 -3.81
C PHE A 105 -3.02 -10.62 -2.40
N ARG A 106 -2.58 -11.62 -1.65
CA ARG A 106 -2.14 -11.44 -0.25
C ARG A 106 -0.78 -12.05 0.00
N PHE A 107 0.11 -11.30 0.61
CA PHE A 107 1.25 -11.86 1.32
C PHE A 107 0.81 -12.19 2.75
N GLY A 108 0.48 -13.45 2.98
CA GLY A 108 -0.11 -13.95 4.23
C GLY A 108 0.90 -14.49 5.24
N GLY A 109 2.20 -14.29 5.03
CA GLY A 109 3.25 -15.04 5.70
C GLY A 109 4.61 -14.37 5.73
N THR A 110 5.66 -15.18 5.97
CA THR A 110 7.03 -14.69 6.15
C THR A 110 7.90 -14.69 4.89
N SER A 111 7.48 -15.31 3.77
CA SER A 111 8.38 -15.49 2.60
C SER A 111 7.69 -15.74 1.25
N GLY A 112 6.39 -15.44 1.10
CA GLY A 112 5.70 -15.56 -0.18
C GLY A 112 6.30 -14.62 -1.24
N GLN A 113 6.41 -15.07 -2.50
CA GLN A 113 7.16 -14.34 -3.54
C GLN A 113 6.41 -14.16 -4.85
N ILE A 114 6.58 -13.00 -5.46
CA ILE A 114 6.28 -12.78 -6.88
C ILE A 114 7.59 -12.86 -7.67
N GLN A 115 7.61 -13.63 -8.76
CA GLN A 115 8.79 -13.79 -9.60
C GLN A 115 8.48 -13.67 -11.09
N ASN A 116 9.44 -13.17 -11.88
CA ASN A 116 9.34 -13.15 -13.34
C ASN A 116 10.17 -14.27 -13.97
N TRP A 117 9.49 -15.28 -14.49
CA TRP A 117 10.09 -16.46 -15.11
C TRP A 117 10.10 -16.36 -16.64
N SER A 118 9.65 -15.24 -17.20
CA SER A 118 9.70 -14.91 -18.62
C SER A 118 10.84 -13.94 -18.92
N ASN A 119 11.28 -13.83 -20.18
CA ASN A 119 12.24 -12.80 -20.60
C ASN A 119 11.55 -11.46 -20.93
N ASN A 120 10.25 -11.34 -20.73
CA ASN A 120 9.46 -10.16 -21.04
C ASN A 120 9.11 -9.39 -19.75
N LEU A 121 8.55 -8.19 -19.90
CA LEU A 121 7.96 -7.46 -18.77
C LEU A 121 6.76 -8.24 -18.21
N ALA A 122 6.84 -8.64 -16.95
CA ALA A 122 5.70 -9.17 -16.20
C ALA A 122 4.87 -8.02 -15.63
N ARG A 123 3.53 -8.14 -15.62
CA ARG A 123 2.62 -7.07 -15.20
C ARG A 123 1.55 -7.61 -14.24
N LEU A 124 1.47 -7.08 -13.03
CA LEU A 124 0.47 -7.44 -12.02
C LEU A 124 -0.44 -6.26 -11.68
N ALA A 125 -1.74 -6.45 -11.90
CA ALA A 125 -2.79 -5.50 -11.57
C ALA A 125 -3.75 -6.04 -10.50
N GLY A 126 -4.60 -5.16 -9.98
CA GLY A 126 -5.57 -5.47 -8.92
C GLY A 126 -5.14 -4.90 -7.58
N LYS A 127 -5.12 -5.74 -6.54
CA LYS A 127 -4.80 -5.32 -5.17
C LYS A 127 -3.83 -6.29 -4.51
N ILE A 128 -2.87 -5.75 -3.78
CA ILE A 128 -1.92 -6.50 -2.96
C ILE A 128 -2.12 -6.11 -1.49
N THR A 129 -2.49 -7.06 -0.64
CA THR A 129 -2.51 -6.87 0.81
C THR A 129 -1.27 -7.51 1.43
N VAL A 130 -0.40 -6.70 2.01
CA VAL A 130 0.80 -7.15 2.74
C VAL A 130 0.46 -7.21 4.23
N THR A 131 0.31 -8.42 4.77
CA THR A 131 -0.06 -8.59 6.20
C THR A 131 1.14 -8.79 7.11
N SER A 132 2.22 -9.37 6.60
CA SER A 132 3.45 -9.63 7.36
C SER A 132 4.68 -9.30 6.54
N TYR A 133 5.05 -10.14 5.57
CA TYR A 133 6.25 -9.96 4.77
C TYR A 133 6.06 -10.49 3.34
N GLY A 134 6.30 -9.64 2.35
CA GLY A 134 6.19 -9.96 0.94
C GLY A 134 7.50 -9.77 0.20
N ILE A 135 7.81 -10.68 -0.74
CA ILE A 135 8.99 -10.59 -1.59
C ILE A 135 8.56 -10.34 -3.03
N ILE A 136 9.15 -9.36 -3.68
CA ILE A 136 9.06 -9.17 -5.13
C ILE A 136 10.47 -9.37 -5.70
N ASN A 137 10.63 -10.43 -6.48
CA ASN A 137 11.91 -10.92 -6.97
C ASN A 137 11.81 -11.21 -8.46
N PRO A 138 11.95 -10.19 -9.35
CA PRO A 138 11.94 -10.38 -10.79
C PRO A 138 12.88 -11.48 -11.30
N THR A 139 13.99 -11.75 -10.61
CA THR A 139 15.05 -12.72 -10.99
C THR A 139 15.84 -12.31 -12.25
N ASN A 140 17.11 -12.72 -12.35
CA ASN A 140 17.92 -12.61 -13.57
C ASN A 140 17.90 -11.23 -14.25
N ASN A 141 17.90 -10.14 -13.47
CA ASN A 141 17.81 -8.76 -13.96
C ASN A 141 16.58 -8.47 -14.85
N ARG A 142 15.47 -9.19 -14.63
CA ARG A 142 14.19 -8.98 -15.30
C ARG A 142 13.38 -7.87 -14.63
N THR A 143 12.25 -7.51 -15.23
CA THR A 143 11.36 -6.47 -14.72
C THR A 143 9.99 -7.03 -14.36
N ILE A 144 9.43 -6.57 -13.23
CA ILE A 144 8.01 -6.70 -12.89
C ILE A 144 7.42 -5.30 -12.73
N GLU A 145 6.35 -5.00 -13.45
CA GLU A 145 5.50 -3.84 -13.22
C GLU A 145 4.33 -4.22 -12.30
N ILE A 146 4.14 -3.44 -11.24
CA ILE A 146 3.02 -3.55 -10.30
C ILE A 146 2.18 -2.29 -10.43
N SER A 147 1.02 -2.44 -11.07
CA SER A 147 -0.04 -1.42 -11.13
C SER A 147 -1.14 -1.68 -10.07
N SER A 148 -0.89 -2.62 -9.17
CA SER A 148 -1.82 -2.96 -8.09
C SER A 148 -1.76 -1.92 -6.98
N LEU A 149 -2.91 -1.63 -6.35
CA LEU A 149 -2.93 -0.95 -5.06
C LEU A 149 -2.32 -1.86 -4.01
N ILE A 150 -1.24 -1.42 -3.38
CA ILE A 150 -0.59 -2.12 -2.26
C ILE A 150 -1.04 -1.49 -0.94
N GLN A 151 -1.55 -2.31 -0.04
CA GLN A 151 -2.06 -1.91 1.28
C GLN A 151 -1.63 -2.87 2.38
N GLY A 152 -1.84 -2.47 3.63
CA GLY A 152 -1.57 -3.30 4.83
C GLY A 152 -0.35 -2.86 5.61
N THR A 153 -0.10 -3.52 6.74
CA THR A 153 0.96 -3.15 7.69
C THR A 153 2.24 -3.96 7.51
N GLY A 154 2.22 -4.94 6.60
CA GLY A 154 3.36 -5.79 6.32
C GLY A 154 4.44 -5.11 5.50
N TYR A 155 5.58 -5.76 5.47
CA TYR A 155 6.82 -5.26 4.90
C TYR A 155 7.06 -5.79 3.47
N LEU A 156 7.64 -4.98 2.58
CA LEU A 156 8.05 -5.41 1.24
C LEU A 156 9.57 -5.54 1.12
N ASN A 157 10.01 -6.61 0.49
CA ASN A 157 11.42 -6.83 0.17
C ASN A 157 11.60 -6.99 -1.35
N ILE A 158 12.29 -6.03 -1.94
CA ILE A 158 12.60 -5.96 -3.36
C ILE A 158 13.97 -6.58 -3.59
N ARG A 159 14.00 -7.59 -4.46
CA ARG A 159 15.21 -8.35 -4.80
C ARG A 159 15.50 -8.26 -6.30
N ASN A 160 16.65 -8.78 -6.71
CA ASN A 160 17.12 -9.06 -8.08
C ASN A 160 16.26 -8.49 -9.23
N GLY A 161 16.85 -7.64 -10.06
CA GLY A 161 16.16 -7.02 -11.19
C GLY A 161 15.32 -5.83 -10.77
N THR A 162 14.39 -5.43 -11.63
CA THR A 162 13.67 -4.16 -11.52
C THR A 162 12.22 -4.39 -11.12
N VAL A 163 11.78 -3.72 -10.06
CA VAL A 163 10.36 -3.61 -9.70
C VAL A 163 9.91 -2.19 -9.98
N GLN A 164 8.83 -2.05 -10.76
CA GLN A 164 8.22 -0.77 -11.07
C GLN A 164 6.88 -0.66 -10.34
N LEU A 165 6.73 0.33 -9.47
CA LEU A 165 5.47 0.65 -8.81
C LEU A 165 4.83 1.84 -9.52
N THR A 166 3.72 1.60 -10.22
CA THR A 166 3.07 2.59 -11.10
C THR A 166 1.79 3.19 -10.51
N SER A 167 1.51 2.94 -9.23
CA SER A 167 0.30 3.39 -8.54
C SER A 167 0.62 3.88 -7.14
N ALA A 168 -0.20 4.82 -6.65
CA ALA A 168 -0.16 5.27 -5.26
C ALA A 168 -0.56 4.14 -4.31
N ASN A 169 0.15 4.02 -3.20
CA ASN A 169 0.03 2.91 -2.27
C ASN A 169 -0.20 3.38 -0.83
N THR A 170 -0.78 2.52 0.01
CA THR A 170 -1.16 2.87 1.39
C THR A 170 -0.57 1.91 2.44
N TYR A 171 0.30 0.99 2.03
CA TYR A 171 0.98 0.11 2.99
C TYR A 171 1.94 0.89 3.90
N SER A 172 2.12 0.41 5.12
CA SER A 172 2.86 1.12 6.17
C SER A 172 4.05 0.36 6.75
N GLY A 173 4.26 -0.91 6.38
CA GLY A 173 5.39 -1.68 6.91
C GLY A 173 6.75 -1.15 6.45
N GLY A 174 6.81 -0.57 5.24
CA GLY A 174 8.04 -0.08 4.61
C GLY A 174 8.61 -1.05 3.57
N THR A 175 9.72 -0.65 2.97
CA THR A 175 10.31 -1.31 1.81
C THR A 175 11.84 -1.42 1.93
N ASP A 176 12.35 -2.65 1.80
CA ASP A 176 13.77 -2.93 1.69
C ASP A 176 14.11 -3.23 0.25
N ILE A 177 15.21 -2.68 -0.22
CA ILE A 177 15.84 -3.05 -1.47
C ILE A 177 17.14 -3.76 -1.10
N VAL A 178 17.25 -5.02 -1.53
CA VAL A 178 18.37 -5.90 -1.16
C VAL A 178 19.04 -6.49 -2.39
N PHE A 179 20.32 -6.78 -2.22
CA PHE A 179 21.10 -7.65 -3.10
C PHE A 179 20.84 -9.11 -2.72
N ASN A 180 20.87 -9.98 -3.73
CA ASN A 180 20.97 -11.42 -3.50
C ASN A 180 21.94 -11.98 -4.55
N SER A 181 22.42 -13.21 -4.36
CA SER A 181 23.50 -13.82 -5.17
C SER A 181 23.27 -13.80 -6.69
N ASN A 182 22.05 -13.53 -7.14
CA ASN A 182 21.61 -13.61 -8.52
C ASN A 182 21.30 -12.25 -9.18
N GLY A 183 21.61 -11.13 -8.51
CA GLY A 183 21.46 -9.79 -9.07
C GLY A 183 21.20 -8.68 -8.07
N ASN A 184 21.29 -7.45 -8.57
CA ASN A 184 21.04 -6.24 -7.80
C ASN A 184 19.55 -5.93 -7.81
N GLY A 185 18.96 -5.65 -6.65
CA GLY A 185 17.61 -5.12 -6.56
C GLY A 185 17.55 -3.67 -7.05
N ARG A 186 16.57 -3.37 -7.89
CA ARG A 186 16.23 -2.01 -8.31
C ARG A 186 14.74 -1.77 -8.10
N LEU A 187 14.40 -0.68 -7.42
CA LEU A 187 13.03 -0.21 -7.27
C LEU A 187 12.84 1.10 -8.03
N GLU A 188 11.78 1.19 -8.82
CA GLU A 188 11.36 2.42 -9.49
C GLU A 188 9.97 2.80 -8.98
N ALA A 189 9.90 3.89 -8.22
CA ALA A 189 8.66 4.55 -7.84
C ALA A 189 8.26 5.48 -8.99
N LEU A 190 7.21 5.11 -9.72
CA LEU A 190 6.75 5.76 -10.95
C LEU A 190 5.47 6.60 -10.76
N ALA A 191 5.05 6.84 -9.52
CA ALA A 191 3.88 7.63 -9.16
C ALA A 191 4.06 8.28 -7.78
N ASP A 192 3.34 9.37 -7.52
CA ASP A 192 3.20 9.92 -6.16
C ASP A 192 2.55 8.87 -5.24
N GLY A 193 3.05 8.76 -4.00
CA GLY A 193 2.62 7.81 -2.99
C GLY A 193 3.03 6.36 -3.27
N ALA A 194 3.85 6.09 -4.29
CA ALA A 194 4.17 4.72 -4.70
C ALA A 194 4.87 3.89 -3.59
N LEU A 195 5.61 4.53 -2.68
CA LEU A 195 6.34 3.83 -1.61
C LEU A 195 5.53 3.69 -0.31
N GLY A 196 4.26 4.09 -0.31
CA GLY A 196 3.41 4.03 0.88
C GLY A 196 3.89 4.96 1.99
N THR A 197 3.63 4.59 3.23
CA THR A 197 3.90 5.43 4.42
C THR A 197 5.05 4.91 5.29
N GLY A 198 5.60 3.75 4.96
CA GLY A 198 6.68 3.13 5.72
C GLY A 198 8.07 3.60 5.28
N LYS A 199 9.08 3.30 6.09
CA LYS A 199 10.49 3.61 5.78
C LYS A 199 10.96 2.90 4.50
N VAL A 200 11.90 3.52 3.80
CA VAL A 200 12.56 2.96 2.63
C VAL A 200 14.04 2.73 2.95
N ARG A 201 14.56 1.53 2.68
CA ARG A 201 15.96 1.19 2.99
C ARG A 201 16.63 0.53 1.80
N LEU A 202 17.81 1.02 1.45
CA LEU A 202 18.73 0.38 0.51
C LEU A 202 19.78 -0.33 1.36
N LEU A 203 19.68 -1.66 1.50
CA LEU A 203 20.46 -2.39 2.51
C LEU A 203 21.85 -2.82 2.04
N ASP A 204 22.08 -2.92 0.73
CA ASP A 204 23.32 -3.43 0.15
C ASP A 204 23.92 -2.46 -0.86
N SER A 205 25.26 -2.46 -1.03
CA SER A 205 25.99 -1.52 -1.90
C SER A 205 25.60 -1.57 -3.40
N GLY A 206 25.07 -2.71 -3.86
CA GLY A 206 24.73 -2.92 -5.27
C GLY A 206 23.31 -2.49 -5.67
N VAL A 207 22.45 -2.10 -4.74
CA VAL A 207 21.03 -1.82 -5.02
C VAL A 207 20.80 -0.38 -5.49
N SER A 208 19.65 -0.13 -6.12
CA SER A 208 19.28 1.22 -6.54
C SER A 208 17.80 1.54 -6.38
N LEU A 209 17.52 2.83 -6.25
CA LEU A 209 16.18 3.42 -6.19
C LEU A 209 16.05 4.51 -7.24
N LYS A 210 14.93 4.54 -7.96
CA LYS A 210 14.55 5.66 -8.83
C LYS A 210 13.22 6.24 -8.38
N LEU A 211 13.16 7.56 -8.29
CA LEU A 211 11.95 8.34 -8.04
C LEU A 211 11.63 9.13 -9.31
N SER A 212 10.44 8.94 -9.90
CA SER A 212 10.04 9.61 -11.14
C SER A 212 8.54 9.46 -11.43
N GLY A 213 8.02 10.16 -12.44
CA GLY A 213 6.66 9.94 -12.97
C GLY A 213 5.52 10.53 -12.13
N GLY A 214 5.81 10.99 -10.90
CA GLY A 214 4.89 11.73 -10.05
C GLY A 214 4.80 13.20 -10.47
N ILE A 215 3.66 13.81 -10.19
CA ILE A 215 3.35 15.20 -10.53
C ILE A 215 3.65 16.12 -9.33
N THR A 216 3.36 15.66 -8.12
CA THR A 216 3.61 16.44 -6.89
C THR A 216 4.98 16.17 -6.30
N HIS A 217 5.66 15.12 -6.77
CA HIS A 217 6.96 14.66 -6.28
C HIS A 217 6.90 14.13 -4.84
N ASP A 218 5.75 13.56 -4.44
CA ASP A 218 5.53 12.97 -3.11
C ASP A 218 5.73 11.45 -3.22
N TYR A 219 6.96 11.00 -3.49
CA TYR A 219 7.21 9.58 -3.77
C TYR A 219 7.39 8.76 -2.50
N ILE A 220 8.14 9.32 -1.57
CA ILE A 220 8.37 8.84 -0.22
C ILE A 220 7.54 9.72 0.70
N ASN A 221 6.70 9.13 1.55
CA ASN A 221 5.86 9.93 2.44
C ASN A 221 6.69 10.90 3.31
N ASP A 222 6.16 12.11 3.53
CA ASP A 222 6.79 13.17 4.33
C ASP A 222 7.27 12.73 5.73
N ASN A 223 6.63 11.72 6.33
CA ASN A 223 7.01 11.19 7.65
C ASN A 223 7.90 9.93 7.58
N ALA A 224 8.16 9.41 6.39
CA ALA A 224 8.98 8.22 6.19
C ALA A 224 10.46 8.55 6.16
N ASP A 225 11.27 7.61 6.66
CA ASP A 225 12.72 7.70 6.62
C ASP A 225 13.26 7.05 5.34
N LEU A 226 14.33 7.64 4.79
CA LEU A 226 15.18 7.02 3.79
C LEU A 226 16.52 6.62 4.43
N GLN A 227 16.87 5.33 4.39
CA GLN A 227 18.15 4.82 4.89
C GLN A 227 18.97 4.23 3.75
N LEU A 228 20.18 4.75 3.59
CA LEU A 228 21.11 4.33 2.56
C LEU A 228 22.25 3.53 3.20
N HIS A 229 22.65 2.44 2.56
CA HIS A 229 23.89 1.75 2.90
C HIS A 229 25.10 2.67 2.69
N ALA A 230 26.12 2.54 3.55
CA ALA A 230 27.30 3.43 3.55
C ALA A 230 28.08 3.39 2.23
N ASP A 231 28.16 2.21 1.62
CA ASP A 231 28.96 1.94 0.43
C ASP A 231 28.11 1.90 -0.87
N LEU A 232 26.99 2.61 -0.93
CA LEU A 232 26.22 2.72 -2.17
C LEU A 232 27.05 3.38 -3.29
N ALA A 233 26.89 2.86 -4.51
CA ALA A 233 27.51 3.42 -5.70
C ALA A 233 27.03 4.86 -5.97
N ALA A 234 27.86 5.64 -6.68
CA ALA A 234 27.46 6.94 -7.17
C ALA A 234 26.22 6.83 -8.08
N GLY A 235 25.23 7.67 -7.85
CA GLY A 235 23.94 7.64 -8.55
C GLY A 235 23.03 6.46 -8.20
N ALA A 236 23.29 5.70 -7.14
CA ALA A 236 22.42 4.61 -6.68
C ALA A 236 20.98 5.07 -6.36
N VAL A 237 20.80 6.34 -6.01
CA VAL A 237 19.48 6.97 -5.87
C VAL A 237 19.29 8.00 -6.99
N GLU A 238 18.40 7.70 -7.91
CA GLU A 238 18.08 8.52 -9.08
C GLU A 238 16.83 9.38 -8.81
N LEU A 239 17.03 10.69 -8.66
CA LEU A 239 15.99 11.69 -8.44
C LEU A 239 15.54 12.25 -9.80
N SER A 240 14.85 11.42 -10.59
CA SER A 240 14.46 11.69 -11.97
C SER A 240 13.15 12.49 -12.05
N PHE A 241 13.14 13.66 -11.42
CA PHE A 241 12.06 14.63 -11.43
C PHE A 241 12.61 16.06 -11.26
N VAL A 242 11.78 17.09 -11.47
CA VAL A 242 12.18 18.50 -11.25
C VAL A 242 11.35 19.06 -10.10
N GLY A 243 11.99 19.39 -8.99
CA GLY A 243 11.31 19.89 -7.81
C GLY A 243 11.87 19.28 -6.54
N THR A 244 11.02 19.16 -5.52
CA THR A 244 11.41 18.71 -4.19
C THR A 244 10.44 17.65 -3.68
N ASP A 245 10.99 16.54 -3.22
CA ASP A 245 10.28 15.52 -2.44
C ASP A 245 10.61 15.72 -0.95
N ILE A 246 9.60 15.73 -0.08
CA ILE A 246 9.77 15.97 1.36
C ILE A 246 9.84 14.61 2.05
N ILE A 247 10.84 14.42 2.92
CA ILE A 247 10.98 13.18 3.69
C ILE A 247 11.28 13.46 5.15
N GLY A 248 11.00 12.47 6.00
CA GLY A 248 11.17 12.59 7.44
C GLY A 248 12.63 12.75 7.81
N ARG A 249 13.43 11.70 7.57
CA ARG A 249 14.87 11.70 7.86
C ARG A 249 15.66 10.96 6.78
N LEU A 250 16.93 11.34 6.64
CA LEU A 250 17.87 10.67 5.76
C LEU A 250 19.07 10.15 6.56
N SER A 251 19.44 8.90 6.34
CA SER A 251 20.66 8.28 6.85
C SER A 251 21.52 7.81 5.69
N LEU A 252 22.84 8.03 5.80
CA LEU A 252 23.84 7.61 4.81
C LEU A 252 24.67 6.40 5.28
N ASP A 253 24.33 5.81 6.42
CA ASP A 253 25.13 4.78 7.10
C ASP A 253 24.26 3.64 7.66
N GLY A 254 23.20 3.30 6.94
CA GLY A 254 22.30 2.19 7.30
C GLY A 254 21.46 2.45 8.55
N GLY A 255 21.29 3.72 8.92
CA GLY A 255 20.51 4.14 10.09
C GLY A 255 21.32 4.28 11.37
N ALA A 256 22.65 4.22 11.32
CA ALA A 256 23.51 4.44 12.49
C ALA A 256 23.52 5.91 12.93
N SER A 257 23.45 6.84 11.98
CA SER A 257 23.28 8.27 12.21
C SER A 257 22.28 8.89 11.23
N TRP A 258 21.76 10.04 11.62
CA TRP A 258 20.82 10.83 10.82
C TRP A 258 21.47 12.15 10.47
N ILE A 259 21.35 12.54 9.20
CA ILE A 259 21.88 13.82 8.74
C ILE A 259 20.97 14.97 9.19
N THR A 260 21.51 16.18 9.18
CA THR A 260 20.78 17.39 9.54
C THR A 260 19.66 17.71 8.55
N SER A 261 18.65 18.47 8.99
CA SER A 261 17.62 19.00 8.07
C SER A 261 18.24 19.89 7.00
N GLY A 262 17.72 19.83 5.78
CA GLY A 262 18.21 20.60 4.63
C GLY A 262 17.79 19.99 3.30
N THR A 263 18.24 20.59 2.20
CA THR A 263 18.05 20.04 0.85
C THR A 263 19.24 19.18 0.43
N TYR A 264 18.95 18.00 -0.11
CA TYR A 264 19.93 17.00 -0.54
C TYR A 264 19.67 16.60 -1.99
N GLY A 265 20.73 16.49 -2.79
CA GLY A 265 20.59 16.15 -4.20
C GLY A 265 21.91 15.76 -4.84
N SER A 266 21.88 15.57 -6.16
CA SER A 266 23.05 15.20 -6.94
C SER A 266 24.14 16.26 -6.94
N LEU A 267 25.36 15.89 -7.36
CA LEU A 267 26.48 16.83 -7.53
C LEU A 267 26.20 17.97 -8.51
N THR A 268 25.24 17.78 -9.42
CA THR A 268 24.84 18.77 -10.43
C THR A 268 23.56 19.51 -10.09
N SER A 269 22.83 19.10 -9.04
CA SER A 269 21.59 19.76 -8.59
C SER A 269 21.85 21.11 -7.92
N ASP A 270 20.76 21.83 -7.62
CA ASP A 270 20.78 23.08 -6.84
C ASP A 270 20.64 22.87 -5.32
N ALA A 271 20.73 21.62 -4.83
CA ALA A 271 20.63 21.32 -3.41
C ALA A 271 21.77 21.94 -2.59
N GLN A 272 21.48 22.29 -1.33
CA GLN A 272 22.47 22.78 -0.36
C GLN A 272 23.55 21.73 -0.09
N HIS A 273 23.14 20.48 0.07
CA HIS A 273 24.02 19.35 0.33
C HIS A 273 24.07 18.43 -0.88
N LYS A 274 25.19 18.44 -1.59
CA LYS A 274 25.37 17.66 -2.82
C LYS A 274 26.13 16.38 -2.53
N LEU A 275 25.56 15.23 -2.86
CA LEU A 275 26.13 13.91 -2.58
C LEU A 275 26.23 13.07 -3.85
N ALA A 276 27.33 12.33 -3.98
CA ALA A 276 27.57 11.47 -5.15
C ALA A 276 26.59 10.30 -5.27
N VAL A 277 25.99 9.85 -4.15
CA VAL A 277 24.97 8.79 -4.14
C VAL A 277 23.71 9.17 -4.92
N PHE A 278 23.45 10.48 -5.06
CA PHE A 278 22.31 11.02 -5.80
C PHE A 278 22.67 11.34 -7.26
N SER A 279 21.75 11.05 -8.17
CA SER A 279 21.78 11.50 -9.57
C SER A 279 20.44 12.16 -9.95
N GLY A 280 20.38 12.83 -11.10
CA GLY A 280 19.20 13.56 -11.56
C GLY A 280 19.09 14.99 -11.02
N ASP A 281 18.00 15.67 -11.38
CA ASP A 281 17.75 17.09 -11.09
C ASP A 281 16.88 17.30 -9.85
N GLY A 282 16.22 16.25 -9.36
CA GLY A 282 15.35 16.31 -8.20
C GLY A 282 16.12 16.54 -6.90
N ILE A 283 15.41 17.04 -5.89
CA ILE A 283 15.94 17.35 -4.57
C ILE A 283 15.10 16.67 -3.50
N LEU A 284 15.75 16.13 -2.47
CA LEU A 284 15.10 15.68 -1.23
C LEU A 284 15.18 16.80 -0.18
N GLN A 285 14.05 17.18 0.40
CA GLN A 285 13.99 18.05 1.56
C GLN A 285 13.84 17.20 2.82
N VAL A 286 14.88 17.19 3.64
CA VAL A 286 14.93 16.42 4.89
C VAL A 286 14.46 17.29 6.05
N GLY A 287 13.50 16.79 6.83
CA GLY A 287 13.11 17.41 8.10
C GLY A 287 12.57 18.83 7.94
N ALA A 288 11.91 19.14 6.80
CA ALA A 288 11.05 20.31 6.78
C ALA A 288 10.03 20.11 7.91
N ALA A 289 9.97 21.05 8.85
CA ALA A 289 8.82 21.13 9.72
C ALA A 289 7.63 21.27 8.80
N ILE A 290 6.84 20.21 8.62
CA ILE A 290 5.45 20.38 8.23
C ILE A 290 4.94 21.31 9.32
N PRO A 291 4.56 22.57 9.04
CA PRO A 291 3.77 23.28 10.01
C PRO A 291 2.55 22.39 10.13
N GLU A 292 2.44 21.66 11.25
CA GLU A 292 1.22 20.93 11.57
C GLU A 292 0.11 21.92 11.25
N ALA A 293 -0.77 21.55 10.31
CA ALA A 293 -1.92 22.37 9.99
C ALA A 293 -2.63 22.54 11.32
N SER A 294 -2.34 23.67 11.98
CA SER A 294 -2.66 23.79 13.37
C SER A 294 -4.17 23.71 13.38
N ALA A 295 -4.74 22.84 14.20
CA ALA A 295 -6.18 22.79 14.47
C ALA A 295 -6.75 24.13 15.00
N SER A 296 -5.96 25.21 14.93
CA SER A 296 -6.15 26.56 15.40
C SER A 296 -6.74 27.53 14.35
N VAL A 297 -7.03 27.12 13.11
CA VAL A 297 -7.69 28.03 12.12
C VAL A 297 -9.18 27.73 11.90
N LEU A 298 -9.77 26.78 12.63
CA LEU A 298 -11.24 26.59 12.66
C LEU A 298 -11.92 27.16 13.92
N ILE A 299 -11.41 28.27 14.49
CA ILE A 299 -12.16 29.06 15.48
C ILE A 299 -11.98 30.56 15.19
N VAL A 300 -12.34 31.01 13.99
CA VAL A 300 -12.64 32.45 13.75
C VAL A 300 -13.96 32.65 13.01
N ALA A 301 -14.58 31.61 12.46
CA ALA A 301 -15.84 31.74 11.70
C ALA A 301 -17.15 31.63 12.51
N LEU A 302 -17.12 31.30 13.82
CA LEU A 302 -18.34 31.26 14.67
C LEU A 302 -18.42 32.36 15.75
N GLY A 303 -17.37 33.17 15.92
CA GLY A 303 -17.34 34.23 16.95
C GLY A 303 -18.07 35.52 16.58
N THR A 304 -18.40 35.73 15.30
CA THR A 304 -18.89 37.03 14.81
C THR A 304 -20.40 37.06 14.49
N VAL A 305 -21.12 35.95 14.66
CA VAL A 305 -22.58 35.89 14.40
C VAL A 305 -23.43 35.98 15.69
N CYS A 306 -22.86 35.77 16.88
CA CYS A 306 -23.60 35.89 18.14
C CYS A 306 -23.62 37.29 18.78
N ALA A 307 -22.87 38.26 18.25
CA ALA A 307 -22.86 39.63 18.79
C ALA A 307 -23.93 40.57 18.18
N THR A 308 -24.64 40.18 17.12
CA THR A 308 -25.60 41.05 16.42
C THR A 308 -27.07 40.80 16.74
N LEU A 309 -27.42 39.79 17.55
CA LEU A 309 -28.83 39.51 17.92
C LEU A 309 -29.20 39.85 19.38
N GLY A 310 -28.28 40.42 20.16
CA GLY A 310 -28.48 40.64 21.61
C GLY A 310 -29.10 41.97 22.05
N PHE A 311 -29.25 42.98 21.18
CA PHE A 311 -29.81 44.29 21.56
C PHE A 311 -31.12 44.62 20.84
N ARG A 312 -32.18 43.90 21.22
CA ARG A 312 -33.57 44.38 21.02
C ARG A 312 -34.31 44.38 22.36
N ARG A 313 -33.88 45.23 23.30
CA ARG A 313 -34.68 45.55 24.50
C ARG A 313 -35.62 46.71 24.20
N ARG A 314 -36.91 46.40 24.34
CA ARG A 314 -38.10 47.25 24.23
C ARG A 314 -38.00 48.51 25.10
N ARG A 315 -38.43 49.65 24.56
CA ARG A 315 -38.85 50.82 25.35
C ARG A 315 -40.38 50.94 25.27
N CYS A 316 -41.04 50.86 26.41
CA CYS A 316 -42.29 51.58 26.71
C CYS A 316 -41.95 52.50 27.90
N PRO A 317 -42.40 53.76 27.87
CA PRO A 317 -43.58 54.16 28.68
C PRO A 317 -44.49 55.10 27.86
N GLY A 318 -45.80 55.20 28.11
CA GLY A 318 -46.42 55.67 29.35
C GLY A 318 -47.06 57.02 29.03
#